data_AF-A0A382P8X9-F1
#
_entry.id   AF-A0A382P8X9-F1
#
_cell.length_a   1.000
_cell.length_b   1.000
_cell.length_c   1.000
_cell.angle_alpha   90.00
_cell.angle_beta   90.00
_cell.angle_gamma   90.00
#
_symmetry.space_group_name_H-M   'P 1'
#
loop_
_entity.id
_entity.type
_entity.pdbx_description
1 polymer ?
#
loop_
_entity_poly.entity_id
_entity_poly.type
_entity_poly.pdbx_seq_one_letter_code
_entity_poly.pdbx_strand_id
1 'polypeptide(L)'
;MISNFKPDVIFVDRQRHFGLEAIKKEIPLLVHLRGNHWEEIKMARETLYKSLPKRIALQKWEEISEKCFEGSKIILPICNFLSDIVTKRYQNKPVETLYQGISPSNWFHTDGMKLKHPCVGLLQ
;
A
#
# COMPACT_ATOMS: atom_id res chain seq x y z
N MET A 1 -19.91 8.15 7.32
CA MET A 1 -19.47 8.05 5.91
C MET A 1 -19.92 6.74 5.27
N ILE A 2 -19.35 5.57 5.63
CA ILE A 2 -19.75 4.27 5.05
C ILE A 2 -21.26 4.00 5.21
N SER A 3 -21.83 4.25 6.39
CA SER A 3 -23.27 4.06 6.67
C SER A 3 -24.20 4.90 5.80
N ASN A 4 -23.74 6.08 5.38
CA ASN A 4 -24.55 7.05 4.65
C ASN A 4 -24.37 6.86 3.15
N PHE A 5 -23.13 6.62 2.70
CA PHE A 5 -22.80 6.40 1.29
C PHE A 5 -23.20 5.00 0.81
N LYS A 6 -23.11 3.98 1.68
CA LYS A 6 -23.43 2.56 1.41
C LYS A 6 -22.70 2.03 0.15
N PRO A 7 -21.34 1.99 0.17
CA PRO A 7 -20.59 1.51 -0.98
C PRO A 7 -20.79 0.01 -1.19
N ASP A 8 -20.91 -0.41 -2.45
CA ASP A 8 -20.89 -1.83 -2.83
C ASP A 8 -19.48 -2.44 -2.74
N VAL A 9 -18.45 -1.60 -2.83
CA VAL A 9 -17.04 -1.99 -2.79
C VAL A 9 -16.20 -0.86 -2.19
N ILE A 10 -15.16 -1.23 -1.45
CA ILE A 10 -14.18 -0.29 -0.91
C ILE A 10 -12.81 -0.63 -1.50
N PHE A 11 -12.18 0.37 -2.12
CA PHE A 11 -10.82 0.27 -2.64
C PHE A 11 -9.87 1.12 -1.81
N VAL A 12 -8.78 0.54 -1.32
CA VAL A 12 -7.77 1.22 -0.49
C VAL A 12 -6.37 0.99 -1.01
N ASP A 13 -5.52 2.00 -0.92
CA ASP A 13 -4.08 1.93 -1.19
C ASP A 13 -3.24 1.69 0.07
N ARG A 14 -3.83 1.88 1.26
CA ARG A 14 -3.22 1.61 2.56
C ARG A 14 -4.12 0.75 3.44
N GLN A 15 -3.51 -0.26 4.04
CA GLN A 15 -4.17 -1.27 4.86
C GLN A 15 -4.28 -0.77 6.31
N ARG A 16 -5.19 0.18 6.55
CA ARG A 16 -5.41 0.84 7.84
C ARG A 16 -6.82 0.61 8.36
N HIS A 17 -7.21 1.38 9.38
CA HIS A 17 -8.53 1.30 10.02
C HIS A 17 -9.70 1.31 9.03
N PHE A 18 -9.61 2.05 7.92
CA PHE A 18 -10.68 2.08 6.93
C PHE A 18 -10.92 0.72 6.24
N GLY A 19 -9.84 0.01 5.87
CA GLY A 19 -9.95 -1.35 5.34
C GLY A 19 -10.48 -2.33 6.40
N LEU A 20 -10.07 -2.16 7.66
CA LEU A 20 -10.60 -2.97 8.75
C LEU A 20 -12.11 -2.75 8.96
N GLU A 21 -12.59 -1.52 8.85
CA GLU A 21 -14.02 -1.22 8.93
C GLU A 21 -14.81 -1.76 7.73
N ALA A 22 -14.21 -1.80 6.54
CA ALA A 22 -14.82 -2.47 5.38
C ALA A 22 -15.06 -3.96 5.66
N ILE A 23 -14.06 -4.65 6.21
CA ILE A 23 -14.15 -6.06 6.59
C ILE A 23 -15.23 -6.29 7.66
N LYS A 24 -15.23 -5.48 8.73
CA LYS A 24 -16.24 -5.60 9.81
C LYS A 24 -17.67 -5.40 9.34
N LYS A 25 -17.86 -4.59 8.29
CA LYS A 25 -19.17 -4.32 7.70
C LYS A 25 -19.50 -5.25 6.54
N GLU A 26 -18.66 -6.25 6.28
CA GLU A 26 -18.82 -7.24 5.21
C GLU A 26 -18.92 -6.61 3.82
N ILE A 27 -18.30 -5.43 3.64
CA ILE A 27 -18.22 -4.75 2.35
C ILE A 27 -16.98 -5.27 1.62
N PRO A 28 -17.09 -5.73 0.36
CA PRO A 28 -15.94 -6.18 -0.43
C PRO A 28 -14.79 -5.17 -0.42
N LEU A 29 -13.63 -5.61 0.07
CA LEU A 29 -12.41 -4.81 0.16
C LEU A 29 -11.43 -5.18 -0.95
N LEU A 30 -11.03 -4.20 -1.76
CA LEU A 30 -9.96 -4.30 -2.77
C LEU A 30 -8.74 -3.57 -2.21
N VAL A 31 -7.60 -4.25 -2.16
CA VAL A 31 -6.38 -3.69 -1.58
C VAL A 31 -5.32 -3.49 -2.66
N HIS A 32 -4.94 -2.25 -2.92
CA HIS A 32 -3.80 -1.93 -3.79
C HIS A 32 -2.48 -2.01 -3.01
N LEU A 33 -1.54 -2.81 -3.51
CA LEU A 33 -0.22 -3.00 -2.92
C LEU A 33 0.82 -2.24 -3.75
N ARG A 34 1.21 -1.06 -3.28
CA ARG A 34 2.13 -0.15 -3.99
C ARG A 34 3.61 -0.39 -3.73
N GLY A 35 3.94 -1.17 -2.72
CA GLY A 35 5.31 -1.43 -2.30
C GLY A 35 5.39 -2.76 -1.57
N ASN A 36 6.61 -3.21 -1.28
CA ASN A 36 6.81 -4.41 -0.49
C ASN A 36 6.54 -4.10 0.98
N HIS A 37 5.26 -4.14 1.35
CA HIS A 37 4.76 -3.83 2.69
C HIS A 37 5.51 -4.57 3.81
N TRP A 38 5.87 -5.83 3.59
CA TRP A 38 6.56 -6.64 4.60
C TRP A 38 8.01 -6.21 4.81
N GLU A 39 8.74 -5.92 3.74
CA GLU A 39 10.09 -5.36 3.86
C GLU A 39 10.06 -3.94 4.42
N GLU A 40 9.05 -3.13 4.09
CA GLU A 40 8.86 -1.80 4.68
C GLU A 40 8.64 -1.87 6.20
N ILE A 41 7.81 -2.80 6.68
CA ILE A 41 7.60 -3.03 8.12
C ILE A 41 8.88 -3.52 8.78
N LYS A 42 9.61 -4.45 8.16
CA LYS A 42 10.90 -4.95 8.67
C LYS A 42 11.92 -3.82 8.80
N MET A 43 12.11 -3.05 7.74
CA MET A 43 12.99 -1.87 7.74
C MET A 43 12.58 -0.87 8.82
N ALA A 44 11.28 -0.57 8.95
CA ALA A 44 10.77 0.34 9.97
C ALA A 44 11.11 -0.12 11.39
N ARG A 45 11.01 -1.43 11.66
CA ARG A 45 11.37 -2.05 12.95
C ARG A 45 12.86 -1.92 13.26
N GLU A 46 13.70 -2.08 12.26
CA GLU A 46 15.17 -2.04 12.37
C GLU A 46 15.74 -0.62 12.45
N THR A 47 15.00 0.39 11.96
CA THR A 47 15.50 1.77 11.83
C THR A 47 14.75 2.77 12.71
N LEU A 48 13.52 3.14 12.36
CA LEU A 48 12.78 4.30 12.88
C LEU A 48 11.97 4.00 14.16
N TYR A 49 11.57 2.74 14.35
CA TYR A 49 10.64 2.33 15.42
C TYR A 49 11.35 1.53 16.52
N LYS A 50 12.48 2.04 17.02
CA LYS A 50 13.29 1.34 18.05
C LYS A 50 12.76 1.47 19.48
N SER A 51 12.05 2.56 19.81
CA SER A 51 11.53 2.77 21.16
C SER A 51 10.32 1.87 21.44
N LEU A 52 10.12 1.50 22.71
CA LEU A 52 9.05 0.58 23.11
C LEU A 52 7.65 1.05 22.65
N PRO A 53 7.22 2.32 22.83
CA PRO A 53 5.92 2.76 22.35
C PRO A 53 5.79 2.67 20.81
N LYS A 54 6.88 2.98 20.09
CA LYS A 54 6.91 2.90 18.62
C LYS A 54 6.81 1.45 18.13
N ARG A 55 7.46 0.51 18.80
CA ARG A 55 7.35 -0.93 18.47
C ARG A 55 5.92 -1.44 18.63
N ILE A 56 5.24 -1.06 19.71
CA ILE A 56 3.84 -1.44 19.94
C ILE A 56 2.94 -0.88 18.84
N ALA A 57 3.13 0.39 18.47
CA ALA A 57 2.38 0.99 17.36
C ALA A 57 2.62 0.28 16.03
N LEU A 58 3.88 -0.04 15.71
CA LEU A 58 4.25 -0.77 14.49
C LEU A 58 3.62 -2.17 14.46
N GLN A 59 3.62 -2.89 15.59
CA GLN A 59 2.99 -4.20 15.69
C GLN A 59 1.48 -4.12 15.45
N LYS A 60 0.80 -3.12 16.03
CA LYS A 60 -0.64 -2.91 15.77
C LYS A 60 -0.94 -2.61 14.31
N TRP A 61 -0.06 -1.86 13.66
CA TRP A 61 -0.16 -1.58 12.24
C TRP A 61 0.06 -2.80 11.36
N GLU A 62 1.02 -3.65 11.71
CA GLU A 62 1.24 -4.95 11.08
C GLU A 62 0.00 -5.84 11.23
N GLU A 63 -0.54 -5.99 12.44
CA GLU A 63 -1.77 -6.75 12.70
C GLU A 63 -2.96 -6.26 11.87
N ILE A 64 -3.16 -4.94 11.77
CA ILE A 64 -4.25 -4.36 10.95
C ILE A 64 -4.02 -4.67 9.48
N SER A 65 -2.79 -4.56 9.00
CA SER A 65 -2.47 -4.80 7.60
C SER A 65 -2.69 -6.24 7.19
N GLU A 66 -2.27 -7.21 8.01
CA GLU A 66 -2.49 -8.63 7.78
C GLU A 66 -3.99 -8.95 7.75
N LYS A 67 -4.77 -8.42 8.70
CA LYS A 67 -6.24 -8.55 8.67
C LYS A 67 -6.85 -7.98 7.39
N CYS A 68 -6.34 -6.87 6.88
CA CYS A 68 -6.81 -6.29 5.62
C CYS A 68 -6.48 -7.17 4.42
N PHE A 69 -5.26 -7.70 4.32
CA PHE A 69 -4.88 -8.61 3.22
C PHE A 69 -5.69 -9.91 3.27
N GLU A 70 -5.78 -10.53 4.45
CA GLU A 70 -6.54 -11.76 4.67
C GLU A 70 -8.04 -11.57 4.45
N GLY A 71 -8.61 -10.44 4.86
CA GLY A 71 -10.04 -10.15 4.69
C GLY A 71 -10.41 -9.56 3.33
N SER A 72 -9.43 -9.17 2.51
CA SER A 72 -9.69 -8.58 1.20
C SER A 72 -10.28 -9.59 0.22
N LYS A 73 -11.10 -9.08 -0.70
CA LYS A 73 -11.65 -9.85 -1.83
C LYS A 73 -10.58 -10.14 -2.87
N ILE A 74 -9.68 -9.19 -3.09
CA ILE A 74 -8.55 -9.28 -4.03
C ILE A 74 -7.44 -8.33 -3.57
N ILE A 75 -6.19 -8.76 -3.76
CA ILE A 75 -5.00 -7.92 -3.60
C ILE A 75 -4.53 -7.53 -5.00
N LEU A 76 -4.23 -6.25 -5.19
CA LEU A 76 -3.91 -5.64 -6.48
C LEU A 76 -2.49 -5.05 -6.42
N PRO A 77 -1.43 -5.81 -6.73
CA PRO A 77 -0.06 -5.29 -6.65
C PRO A 77 0.30 -4.45 -7.87
N ILE A 78 1.17 -3.45 -7.70
CA ILE A 78 1.54 -2.54 -8.80
C ILE A 78 2.40 -3.18 -9.90
N CYS A 79 2.97 -4.35 -9.66
CA CYS A 79 3.83 -5.05 -10.60
C CYS A 79 3.89 -6.55 -10.29
N ASN A 80 4.30 -7.35 -11.28
CA ASN A 80 4.37 -8.80 -11.17
C ASN A 80 5.33 -9.28 -10.06
N PHE A 81 6.40 -8.54 -9.81
CA PHE A 81 7.31 -8.85 -8.69
C PHE A 81 6.57 -8.88 -7.34
N LEU A 82 5.67 -7.91 -7.10
CA LEU A 82 4.86 -7.90 -5.89
C LEU A 82 3.77 -8.97 -5.95
N SER A 83 3.20 -9.27 -7.12
CA SER A 83 2.24 -10.37 -7.30
C SER A 83 2.83 -11.73 -6.91
N ASP A 84 4.08 -12.00 -7.25
CA ASP A 84 4.78 -13.21 -6.83
C ASP A 84 4.92 -13.30 -5.31
N ILE A 85 5.24 -12.19 -4.65
CA ILE A 85 5.34 -12.13 -3.19
C ILE A 85 3.99 -12.40 -2.53
N VAL A 86 2.93 -11.74 -3.01
CA VAL A 86 1.57 -11.91 -2.46
C VAL A 86 1.09 -13.35 -2.66
N THR A 87 1.28 -13.92 -3.85
CA THR A 87 0.82 -15.28 -4.17
C THR A 87 1.53 -16.34 -3.31
N LYS A 88 2.82 -16.16 -3.03
CA LYS A 88 3.58 -17.02 -2.11
C LYS A 88 3.05 -16.93 -0.68
N ARG A 89 2.64 -15.74 -0.24
CA ARG A 89 2.16 -15.49 1.13
C ARG A 89 0.70 -15.91 1.33
N TYR A 90 -0.16 -15.72 0.33
CA TYR A 90 -1.59 -16.00 0.38
C TYR A 90 -2.02 -16.89 -0.80
N GLN A 91 -1.72 -18.19 -0.71
CA GLN A 91 -1.89 -19.16 -1.82
C GLN A 91 -3.31 -19.24 -2.42
N ASN A 92 -4.35 -18.91 -1.65
CA ASN A 92 -5.76 -18.99 -2.07
C ASN A 92 -6.43 -17.63 -2.24
N LYS A 93 -5.66 -16.54 -2.28
CA LYS A 93 -6.19 -15.19 -2.43
C LYS A 93 -6.19 -14.80 -3.92
N PRO A 94 -7.26 -14.21 -4.45
CA PRO A 94 -7.20 -13.58 -5.77
C PRO A 94 -6.15 -12.47 -5.78
N VAL A 95 -5.27 -12.50 -6.77
CA VAL A 95 -4.22 -11.51 -6.99
C VAL A 95 -4.20 -11.16 -8.47
N GLU A 96 -4.26 -9.87 -8.79
CA GLU A 96 -4.11 -9.37 -10.15
C GLU A 96 -3.22 -8.13 -10.15
N THR A 97 -2.31 -8.03 -11.12
CA THR A 97 -1.42 -6.87 -11.20
C THR A 97 -2.19 -5.64 -11.69
N LEU A 98 -2.20 -4.58 -10.89
CA LEU A 98 -2.79 -3.28 -11.24
C LEU A 98 -1.67 -2.24 -11.47
N TYR A 99 -1.28 -2.06 -12.72
CA TYR A 99 -0.33 -1.00 -13.09
C TYR A 99 -0.95 0.38 -12.90
N GLN A 100 -0.17 1.32 -12.34
CA GLN A 100 -0.61 2.70 -12.23
C GLN A 100 -0.62 3.36 -13.61
N GLY A 101 -1.72 4.04 -13.92
CA GLY A 101 -1.80 4.89 -15.10
C GLY A 101 -0.94 6.14 -14.93
N ILE A 102 -0.22 6.50 -15.98
CA ILE A 102 0.39 7.83 -16.14
C ILE A 102 -0.39 8.59 -17.21
N SER A 103 -0.60 9.88 -17.02
CA SER A 103 -1.11 10.76 -18.10
C SER A 103 0.09 11.17 -18.96
N PRO A 104 0.26 10.65 -20.19
CA PRO A 104 1.47 10.90 -20.97
C PRO A 104 1.70 12.38 -21.27
N SER A 105 0.62 13.17 -21.36
CA SER A 105 0.67 14.62 -21.52
C SER A 105 1.40 15.35 -20.38
N ASN A 106 1.44 14.76 -19.19
CA ASN A 106 2.16 15.32 -18.03
C ASN A 106 3.66 14.98 -18.06
N TRP A 107 4.07 14.07 -18.94
CA TRP A 107 5.45 13.59 -19.10
C TRP A 107 5.97 14.04 -20.47
N PHE A 108 6.38 15.30 -20.55
CA PHE A 108 6.98 15.87 -21.75
C PHE A 108 8.45 16.21 -21.51
N HIS A 109 9.23 16.17 -22.58
CA HIS A 109 10.61 16.62 -22.52
C HIS A 109 10.66 18.13 -22.26
N THR A 110 11.45 18.53 -21.28
CA THR A 110 11.83 19.93 -21.05
C THR A 110 13.35 20.00 -20.99
N ASP A 111 13.92 21.09 -21.47
CA ASP A 111 15.32 21.38 -21.22
C ASP A 111 15.56 21.37 -19.70
N GLY A 112 16.52 20.57 -19.28
CA GLY A 112 16.85 20.41 -17.86
C GLY A 112 17.30 21.74 -17.24
N MET A 113 17.13 21.88 -15.93
CA MET A 113 17.62 23.05 -15.21
C MET A 113 19.15 23.08 -15.20
N LYS A 114 19.77 24.23 -15.50
CA LYS A 114 21.20 24.44 -15.22
C LYS A 114 21.41 24.56 -13.72
N LEU A 115 21.69 23.44 -13.07
CA LEU A 115 21.94 23.38 -11.64
C LEU A 115 23.29 24.04 -11.33
N LYS A 116 23.30 25.04 -10.43
CA LYS A 116 24.53 25.75 -10.04
C LYS A 116 25.38 24.97 -9.03
N HIS A 117 24.80 23.98 -8.36
CA HIS A 117 25.43 23.25 -7.27
C HIS A 117 25.11 21.75 -7.37
N PRO A 118 26.03 20.82 -7.08
CA PRO A 118 25.77 19.37 -7.15
C PRO A 118 24.80 18.86 -6.08
N CYS A 119 24.41 19.69 -5.11
CA CYS A 119 23.50 19.31 -4.01
C CYS A 119 22.05 19.73 -4.31
N VAL A 120 21.52 19.34 -5.46
CA VAL A 120 20.09 19.51 -5.75
C VAL A 120 19.43 18.20 -5.40
N GLY A 121 18.66 18.20 -4.31
CA GLY A 121 17.81 17.06 -3.96
C GLY A 121 16.65 16.94 -4.95
N LEU A 122 16.32 15.72 -5.35
CA LEU A 122 15.06 15.45 -6.03
C LEU A 122 13.93 15.71 -5.03
N LEU A 123 13.15 16.76 -5.28
CA LEU A 123 11.88 16.97 -4.58
C LEU A 123 10.87 16.03 -5.24
N GLN A 124 10.49 14.96 -4.55
CA GLN A 124 9.53 13.97 -5.00
C GLN A 124 8.17 14.18 -4.34
#